data_AF-A0A452ICR9-F1
#
_entry.id   AF-A0A452ICR9-F1
#
_cell.length_a   1.000
_cell.length_b   1.000
_cell.length_c   1.000
_cell.angle_alpha   90.00
_cell.angle_beta   90.00
_cell.angle_gamma   90.00
#
_symmetry.space_group_name_H-M   'P 1'
#
loop_
_entity.id
_entity.type
_entity.pdbx_description
1 polymer ?
#
loop_
_entity_poly.entity_id
_entity_poly.type
_entity_poly.pdbx_seq_one_letter_code
_entity_poly.pdbx_strand_id
1 'polypeptide(L)'
;MLSVTGLLLKIHPFAHARALSLSLSLSYSVLFLGLGWTLREKMANFCFVFFRDIMSIYKEPPPGMFVVPDPHDMTKIHALITGPFDTPYEGGFFLFLFRCPPDYPIHPPRVKLMTTGNNTVRFNPNFYRNGKVCLSILGTWTGPAWSPAQSISSVLISIQSLMTENPYHNEPGFEQERHPGDSKNYNECIRHETIRVAVCDMLEGKCPCPEPLRGVMEKSFMEYFDFYEGACKERLHLQGQTMQVSSWQPCHDLIRRAQFNDLLGCKK
;
A
#
# COMPACT_ATOMS: atom_id res chain seq x y z
N MET A 1 73.68 66.23 32.41
CA MET A 1 72.41 66.95 32.34
C MET A 1 71.48 66.20 31.40
N LEU A 2 70.25 65.89 31.86
CA LEU A 2 69.09 65.31 31.14
C LEU A 2 69.33 63.85 30.66
N SER A 3 68.82 62.75 31.23
CA SER A 3 67.53 62.36 31.85
C SER A 3 66.31 62.54 30.94
N VAL A 4 65.87 61.45 30.27
CA VAL A 4 64.46 61.00 30.23
C VAL A 4 64.41 59.47 30.02
N THR A 5 63.46 58.85 30.71
CA THR A 5 63.14 57.46 31.06
C THR A 5 62.26 56.67 30.06
N GLY A 6 62.26 55.33 30.21
CA GLY A 6 61.15 54.40 29.87
C GLY A 6 61.35 53.59 28.59
N LEU A 7 61.04 52.29 28.45
CA LEU A 7 60.26 51.35 29.25
C LEU A 7 60.64 49.92 28.77
N LEU A 8 60.92 49.00 29.69
CA LEU A 8 61.03 47.55 29.43
C LEU A 8 59.64 46.98 29.09
N LEU A 9 59.53 46.11 28.07
CA LEU A 9 58.46 45.11 28.03
C LEU A 9 58.99 43.73 27.57
N LYS A 10 58.84 42.79 28.50
CA LYS A 10 59.15 41.37 28.42
C LYS A 10 58.22 40.67 27.41
N ILE A 11 58.79 39.80 26.59
CA ILE A 11 58.06 38.89 25.71
C ILE A 11 57.63 37.68 26.58
N HIS A 12 56.32 37.43 26.69
CA HIS A 12 55.76 36.22 27.33
C HIS A 12 54.95 35.41 26.29
N PRO A 13 55.03 34.07 26.29
CA PRO A 13 54.42 33.23 25.26
C PRO A 13 53.04 32.74 25.71
N PHE A 14 51.97 33.45 25.36
CA PHE A 14 50.59 32.98 25.57
C PHE A 14 49.66 33.54 24.49
N ALA A 15 49.84 33.09 23.25
CA ALA A 15 48.95 33.49 22.14
C ALA A 15 48.79 32.40 21.07
N HIS A 16 48.76 31.11 21.45
CA HIS A 16 48.52 30.02 20.49
C HIS A 16 47.39 29.03 20.86
N ALA A 17 46.72 29.20 22.00
CA ALA A 17 45.72 28.22 22.49
C ALA A 17 44.26 28.72 22.52
N ARG A 18 43.92 29.84 21.84
CA ARG A 18 42.52 30.32 21.72
C ARG A 18 41.98 30.40 20.29
N ALA A 19 42.76 30.07 19.27
CA ALA A 19 42.31 30.07 17.88
C ALA A 19 41.70 28.73 17.40
N LEU A 20 41.86 27.64 18.18
CA LEU A 20 41.41 26.30 17.78
C LEU A 20 40.05 25.87 18.36
N SER A 21 39.44 26.63 19.28
CA SER A 21 38.10 26.30 19.81
C SER A 21 36.95 27.08 19.15
N LEU A 22 37.23 28.09 18.31
CA LEU A 22 36.23 28.88 17.59
C LEU A 22 36.09 28.49 16.11
N SER A 23 37.05 27.75 15.54
CA SER A 23 36.95 27.23 14.16
C SER A 23 36.14 25.93 14.06
N LEU A 24 36.01 25.19 15.16
CA LEU A 24 35.20 23.96 15.23
C LEU A 24 33.72 24.21 15.53
N SER A 25 33.34 25.37 16.06
CA SER A 25 31.93 25.71 16.27
C SER A 25 31.26 26.24 15.00
N LEU A 26 31.97 27.02 14.17
CA LEU A 26 31.42 27.53 12.91
C LEU A 26 31.30 26.46 11.81
N SER A 27 32.16 25.42 11.79
CA SER A 27 32.03 24.34 10.80
C SER A 27 30.80 23.46 11.06
N TYR A 28 30.50 23.18 12.33
CA TYR A 28 29.28 22.44 12.71
C TYR A 28 28.01 23.24 12.41
N SER A 29 27.99 24.55 12.69
CA SER A 29 26.84 25.39 12.37
C SER A 29 26.57 25.50 10.86
N VAL A 30 27.60 25.57 10.02
CA VAL A 30 27.44 25.65 8.55
C VAL A 30 27.04 24.31 7.93
N LEU A 31 27.55 23.18 8.44
CA LEU A 31 27.11 21.84 8.04
C LEU A 31 25.66 21.54 8.46
N PHE A 32 25.25 21.95 9.67
CA PHE A 32 23.86 21.81 10.14
C PHE A 32 22.89 22.70 9.37
N LEU A 33 23.31 23.91 8.98
CA LEU A 33 22.53 24.77 8.10
C LEU A 33 22.40 24.13 6.71
N GLY A 34 23.50 23.73 6.06
CA GLY A 34 23.49 23.14 4.72
C GLY A 34 22.65 21.86 4.60
N LEU A 35 22.74 20.94 5.57
CA LEU A 35 21.88 19.75 5.63
C LEU A 35 20.40 20.12 5.85
N GLY A 36 20.11 21.14 6.67
CA GLY A 36 18.76 21.65 6.92
C GLY A 36 18.10 22.30 5.69
N TRP A 37 18.88 23.00 4.85
CA TRP A 37 18.40 23.53 3.56
C TRP A 37 18.00 22.40 2.61
N THR A 38 18.85 21.38 2.44
CA THR A 38 18.53 20.23 1.57
C THR A 38 17.34 19.41 2.05
N LEU A 39 17.17 19.27 3.38
CA LEU A 39 16.02 18.57 3.94
C LEU A 39 14.73 19.35 3.71
N ARG A 40 14.75 20.67 3.92
CA ARG A 40 13.61 21.55 3.65
C ARG A 40 13.19 21.50 2.18
N GLU A 41 14.13 21.53 1.25
CA GLU A 41 13.87 21.42 -0.19
C GLU A 41 13.29 20.05 -0.56
N LYS A 42 13.87 18.96 -0.03
CA LYS A 42 13.33 17.60 -0.21
C LYS A 42 11.92 17.47 0.33
N MET A 43 11.65 18.00 1.51
CA MET A 43 10.30 18.00 2.09
C MET A 43 9.34 18.87 1.28
N ALA A 44 9.76 20.04 0.80
CA ALA A 44 8.91 20.88 -0.05
C ALA A 44 8.56 20.19 -1.38
N ASN A 45 9.54 19.56 -2.02
CA ASN A 45 9.32 18.78 -3.24
C ASN A 45 8.42 17.57 -2.99
N PHE A 46 8.66 16.82 -1.90
CA PHE A 46 7.80 15.73 -1.46
C PHE A 46 6.35 16.22 -1.32
N CYS A 47 6.12 17.27 -0.52
CA CYS A 47 4.79 17.83 -0.28
C CYS A 47 4.12 18.21 -1.60
N PHE A 48 4.83 18.93 -2.46
CA PHE A 48 4.30 19.40 -3.73
C PHE A 48 3.86 18.23 -4.62
N VAL A 49 4.72 17.24 -4.83
CA VAL A 49 4.41 16.08 -5.67
C VAL A 49 3.31 15.22 -5.03
N PHE A 50 3.39 14.97 -3.73
CA PHE A 50 2.39 14.20 -2.99
C PHE A 50 0.99 14.83 -3.09
N PHE A 51 0.87 16.12 -2.76
CA PHE A 51 -0.42 16.80 -2.84
C PHE A 51 -0.91 16.92 -4.28
N ARG A 52 -0.03 17.16 -5.25
CA ARG A 52 -0.40 17.12 -6.68
C ARG A 52 -1.04 15.79 -7.04
N ASP A 53 -0.40 14.66 -6.68
CA ASP A 53 -0.91 13.33 -7.00
C ASP A 53 -2.26 13.03 -6.32
N ILE A 54 -2.42 13.41 -5.04
CA ILE A 54 -3.69 13.26 -4.33
C ILE A 54 -4.79 14.13 -4.96
N MET A 55 -4.47 15.38 -5.30
CA MET A 55 -5.43 16.29 -5.93
C MET A 55 -5.81 15.82 -7.35
N SER A 56 -4.88 15.21 -8.10
CA SER A 56 -5.19 14.57 -9.38
C SER A 56 -6.21 13.44 -9.21
N ILE A 57 -6.07 12.61 -8.17
CA ILE A 57 -7.05 11.56 -7.85
C ILE A 57 -8.40 12.16 -7.46
N TYR A 58 -8.45 13.26 -6.70
CA TYR A 58 -9.72 13.90 -6.35
C TYR A 58 -10.41 14.61 -7.52
N LYS A 59 -9.63 15.15 -8.45
CA LYS A 59 -10.15 15.79 -9.65
C LYS A 59 -10.73 14.77 -10.62
N GLU A 60 -10.01 13.65 -10.82
CA GLU A 60 -10.35 12.59 -11.76
C GLU A 60 -10.20 11.23 -11.06
N PRO A 61 -11.16 10.86 -10.18
CA PRO A 61 -11.07 9.62 -9.41
C PRO A 61 -11.18 8.41 -10.34
N PRO A 62 -10.19 7.50 -10.32
CA PRO A 62 -10.32 6.25 -11.06
C PRO A 62 -11.55 5.45 -10.59
N PRO A 63 -12.28 4.78 -11.49
CA PRO A 63 -13.48 4.03 -11.13
C PRO A 63 -13.21 2.96 -10.05
N GLY A 64 -14.05 2.95 -9.00
CA GLY A 64 -13.94 1.99 -7.90
C GLY A 64 -12.73 2.19 -6.99
N MET A 65 -12.05 3.35 -7.04
CA MET A 65 -10.90 3.65 -6.17
C MET A 65 -11.16 4.89 -5.32
N PHE A 66 -10.91 4.78 -4.03
CA PHE A 66 -11.15 5.84 -3.06
C PHE A 66 -9.91 6.03 -2.19
N VAL A 67 -9.53 7.28 -1.93
CA VAL A 67 -8.24 7.60 -1.31
C VAL A 67 -8.40 8.61 -0.18
N VAL A 68 -7.78 8.30 0.97
CA VAL A 68 -7.76 9.16 2.17
C VAL A 68 -6.33 9.24 2.72
N PRO A 69 -5.68 10.42 2.67
CA PRO A 69 -4.41 10.66 3.36
C PRO A 69 -4.53 10.40 4.86
N ASP A 70 -3.48 9.87 5.47
CA ASP A 70 -3.44 9.69 6.92
C ASP A 70 -3.36 11.06 7.63
N PRO A 71 -4.17 11.30 8.68
CA PRO A 71 -4.24 12.61 9.33
C PRO A 71 -3.01 12.92 10.21
N HIS A 72 -2.14 11.95 10.48
CA HIS A 72 -1.02 12.07 11.42
C HIS A 72 0.34 11.83 10.75
N ASP A 73 0.35 11.10 9.63
CA ASP A 73 1.54 10.83 8.85
C ASP A 73 1.28 11.15 7.37
N MET A 74 1.68 12.34 6.94
CA MET A 74 1.55 12.80 5.55
C MET A 74 2.25 11.91 4.50
N THR A 75 3.10 10.97 4.92
CA THR A 75 3.69 9.99 4.00
C THR A 75 2.76 8.81 3.72
N LYS A 76 1.69 8.65 4.50
CA LYS A 76 0.77 7.53 4.42
C LYS A 76 -0.54 7.91 3.77
N ILE A 77 -1.08 6.95 3.01
CA ILE A 77 -2.36 7.06 2.34
C ILE A 77 -3.09 5.73 2.50
N HIS A 78 -4.37 5.79 2.82
CA HIS A 78 -5.28 4.66 2.78
C HIS A 78 -6.02 4.69 1.45
N ALA A 79 -6.02 3.58 0.73
CA ALA A 79 -6.73 3.44 -0.53
C ALA A 79 -7.67 2.23 -0.47
N LEU A 80 -8.95 2.45 -0.78
CA LEU A 80 -9.94 1.39 -0.95
C LEU A 80 -10.12 1.15 -2.44
N ILE A 81 -9.92 -0.09 -2.88
CA ILE A 81 -10.20 -0.51 -4.26
C ILE A 81 -11.35 -1.51 -4.22
N THR A 82 -12.44 -1.19 -4.89
CA THR A 82 -13.54 -2.11 -5.14
C THR A 82 -13.12 -3.10 -6.23
N GLY A 83 -13.32 -4.39 -5.97
CA GLY A 83 -12.98 -5.44 -6.92
C GLY A 83 -13.77 -5.30 -8.23
N PRO A 84 -13.12 -5.44 -9.41
CA PRO A 84 -13.77 -5.21 -10.70
C PRO A 84 -14.92 -6.18 -10.99
N PHE A 85 -15.91 -5.71 -11.77
CA PHE A 85 -16.99 -6.53 -12.32
C PHE A 85 -16.48 -7.68 -13.18
N ASP A 86 -17.23 -8.78 -13.22
CA ASP A 86 -16.95 -10.01 -13.97
C ASP A 86 -15.66 -10.74 -13.52
N THR A 87 -15.16 -10.43 -12.33
CA THR A 87 -13.97 -11.07 -11.74
C THR A 87 -14.33 -11.81 -10.45
N PRO A 88 -13.52 -12.78 -9.98
CA PRO A 88 -13.74 -13.38 -8.66
C PRO A 88 -13.53 -12.37 -7.50
N TYR A 89 -13.14 -11.13 -7.78
CA TYR A 89 -13.00 -10.05 -6.80
C TYR A 89 -14.24 -9.14 -6.72
N GLU A 90 -15.20 -9.31 -7.62
CA GLU A 90 -16.33 -8.39 -7.83
C GLU A 90 -17.02 -7.97 -6.53
N GLY A 91 -17.14 -6.65 -6.36
CA GLY A 91 -17.77 -6.03 -5.19
C GLY A 91 -16.95 -6.15 -3.89
N GLY A 92 -15.79 -6.81 -3.88
CA GLY A 92 -14.94 -6.88 -2.69
C GLY A 92 -14.28 -5.54 -2.33
N PHE A 93 -14.14 -5.25 -1.04
CA PHE A 93 -13.51 -4.02 -0.54
C PHE A 93 -12.05 -4.28 -0.10
N PHE A 94 -11.11 -4.00 -0.99
CA PHE A 94 -9.69 -4.23 -0.74
C PHE A 94 -9.02 -2.95 -0.25
N LEU A 95 -8.67 -2.90 1.04
CA LEU A 95 -7.98 -1.78 1.65
C LEU A 95 -6.46 -1.95 1.52
N PHE A 96 -5.80 -0.91 1.02
CA PHE A 96 -4.36 -0.82 0.87
C PHE A 96 -3.80 0.35 1.69
N LEU A 97 -2.65 0.11 2.30
CA LEU A 97 -1.84 1.14 2.94
C LEU A 97 -0.64 1.46 2.07
N PHE A 98 -0.56 2.71 1.64
CA PHE A 98 0.58 3.27 0.92
C PHE A 98 1.45 4.06 1.90
N ARG A 99 2.77 4.00 1.69
CA ARG A 99 3.73 4.85 2.37
C ARG A 99 4.78 5.36 1.39
N CYS A 100 4.70 6.63 1.03
CA CYS A 100 5.70 7.29 0.19
C CYS A 100 7.01 7.48 0.99
N PRO A 101 8.18 7.19 0.40
CA PRO A 101 9.45 7.46 1.06
C PRO A 101 9.71 8.98 1.12
N PRO A 102 10.63 9.45 2.00
CA PRO A 102 10.96 10.87 2.13
C PRO A 102 11.49 11.53 0.84
N ASP A 103 11.95 10.74 -0.12
CA ASP A 103 12.45 11.16 -1.41
C ASP A 103 11.50 10.82 -2.58
N TYR A 104 10.23 10.50 -2.30
CA TYR A 104 9.20 10.43 -3.34
C TYR A 104 9.17 11.73 -4.18
N PRO A 105 9.11 11.65 -5.52
CA PRO A 105 8.84 10.48 -6.37
C PRO A 105 10.09 9.76 -6.90
N ILE A 106 11.29 10.01 -6.35
CA ILE A 106 12.52 9.34 -6.81
C ILE A 106 12.45 7.83 -6.58
N HIS A 107 11.93 7.41 -5.44
CA HIS A 107 11.67 6.02 -5.11
C HIS A 107 10.16 5.73 -5.00
N PRO A 108 9.73 4.48 -5.31
CA PRO A 108 8.32 4.12 -5.28
C PRO A 108 7.75 4.13 -3.86
N PRO A 109 6.42 4.32 -3.71
CA PRO A 109 5.75 4.09 -2.45
C PRO A 109 5.84 2.62 -2.04
N ARG A 110 5.88 2.34 -0.74
CA ARG A 110 5.64 0.99 -0.23
C ARG A 110 4.14 0.76 -0.12
N VAL A 111 3.66 -0.39 -0.61
CA VAL A 111 2.23 -0.72 -0.59
C VAL A 111 2.01 -2.04 0.14
N LYS A 112 0.98 -2.08 0.97
CA LYS A 112 0.53 -3.29 1.67
C LYS A 112 -0.98 -3.48 1.54
N LEU A 113 -1.41 -4.66 1.11
CA LEU A 113 -2.80 -5.09 1.22
C LEU A 113 -3.12 -5.37 2.70
N MET A 114 -4.13 -4.68 3.21
CA MET A 114 -4.59 -4.81 4.61
C MET A 114 -5.71 -5.85 4.73
N THR A 115 -6.57 -5.94 3.71
CA THR A 115 -7.64 -6.94 3.61
C THR A 115 -7.07 -8.32 3.30
N THR A 116 -6.49 -9.01 4.29
CA THR A 116 -5.92 -10.36 4.15
C THR A 116 -6.52 -11.39 5.13
N GLY A 117 -7.58 -11.01 5.85
CA GLY A 117 -8.18 -11.82 6.91
C GLY A 117 -7.16 -12.17 7.99
N ASN A 118 -6.46 -11.16 8.54
CA ASN A 118 -5.37 -11.33 9.50
C ASN A 118 -4.22 -12.21 8.99
N ASN A 119 -3.80 -11.96 7.75
CA ASN A 119 -2.78 -12.75 7.06
C ASN A 119 -3.14 -14.23 7.01
N THR A 120 -4.37 -14.58 6.62
CA THR A 120 -4.76 -15.97 6.35
C THR A 120 -5.06 -16.22 4.88
N VAL A 121 -5.47 -15.18 4.14
CA VAL A 121 -5.88 -15.29 2.73
C VAL A 121 -4.80 -14.72 1.81
N ARG A 122 -4.42 -15.51 0.79
CA ARG A 122 -3.69 -15.03 -0.40
C ARG A 122 -4.72 -14.77 -1.49
N PHE A 123 -4.97 -13.51 -1.82
CA PHE A 123 -6.03 -13.14 -2.77
C PHE A 123 -5.63 -13.33 -4.24
N ASN A 124 -4.34 -13.22 -4.55
CA ASN A 124 -3.83 -13.25 -5.91
C ASN A 124 -2.40 -13.79 -5.89
N PRO A 125 -1.88 -14.37 -6.99
CA PRO A 125 -0.46 -14.67 -7.08
C PRO A 125 0.44 -13.47 -6.71
N ASN A 126 -0.03 -12.26 -7.01
CA ASN A 126 0.64 -11.00 -6.68
C ASN A 126 0.20 -10.36 -5.35
N PHE A 127 -0.84 -10.87 -4.67
CA PHE A 127 -1.32 -10.38 -3.37
C PHE A 127 -1.12 -11.44 -2.28
N TYR A 128 0.02 -11.32 -1.61
CA TYR A 128 0.48 -12.32 -0.67
C TYR A 128 -0.31 -12.25 0.63
N ARG A 129 -0.36 -13.37 1.35
CA ARG A 129 -0.98 -13.50 2.67
C ARG A 129 -0.52 -12.43 3.66
N ASN A 130 0.77 -12.11 3.68
CA ASN A 130 1.34 -11.10 4.57
C ASN A 130 1.06 -9.64 4.14
N GLY A 131 0.26 -9.45 3.09
CA GLY A 131 -0.08 -8.16 2.50
C GLY A 131 0.92 -7.64 1.47
N LYS A 132 2.00 -8.37 1.15
CA LYS A 132 2.94 -7.95 0.10
C LYS A 132 2.24 -7.91 -1.26
N VAL A 133 2.42 -6.80 -1.97
CA VAL A 133 1.96 -6.61 -3.35
C VAL A 133 3.16 -6.74 -4.30
N CYS A 134 3.03 -7.61 -5.31
CA CYS A 134 4.03 -7.84 -6.34
C CYS A 134 3.69 -7.06 -7.62
N LEU A 135 4.40 -5.96 -7.85
CA LEU A 135 4.31 -5.11 -9.04
C LEU A 135 5.70 -4.65 -9.45
N SER A 136 5.99 -4.63 -10.76
CA SER A 136 7.32 -4.25 -11.27
C SER A 136 7.64 -2.79 -10.95
N ILE A 137 6.66 -1.91 -11.06
CA ILE A 137 6.78 -0.48 -10.70
C ILE A 137 6.97 -0.25 -9.19
N LEU A 138 6.80 -1.28 -8.35
CA LEU A 138 7.14 -1.23 -6.92
C LEU A 138 8.46 -1.95 -6.61
N GLY A 139 9.16 -2.48 -7.63
CA GLY A 139 10.39 -3.25 -7.48
C GLY A 139 10.18 -4.63 -6.84
N THR A 140 8.95 -5.13 -6.81
CA THR A 140 8.59 -6.41 -6.17
C THR A 140 8.23 -7.52 -7.16
N TRP A 141 8.38 -7.25 -8.46
CA TRP A 141 8.13 -8.18 -9.55
C TRP A 141 9.01 -7.87 -10.77
N THR A 142 9.09 -8.80 -11.72
CA THR A 142 9.81 -8.59 -12.99
C THR A 142 8.99 -7.69 -13.93
N GLY A 143 9.67 -6.80 -14.67
CA GLY A 143 9.04 -5.90 -15.64
C GLY A 143 9.61 -4.47 -15.58
N PRO A 144 8.90 -3.48 -16.14
CA PRO A 144 9.31 -2.07 -16.10
C PRO A 144 9.50 -1.58 -14.67
N ALA A 145 10.64 -0.96 -14.41
CA ALA A 145 10.97 -0.41 -13.10
C ALA A 145 10.21 0.89 -12.82
N TRP A 146 10.14 1.26 -11.54
CA TRP A 146 9.66 2.59 -11.11
C TRP A 146 10.41 3.70 -11.84
N SER A 147 9.68 4.73 -12.23
CA SER A 147 10.26 6.01 -12.64
C SER A 147 9.48 7.15 -11.98
N PRO A 148 10.09 8.32 -11.75
CA PRO A 148 9.40 9.50 -11.20
C PRO A 148 8.25 10.05 -12.06
N ALA A 149 8.04 9.50 -13.27
CA ALA A 149 6.89 9.80 -14.12
C ALA A 149 5.62 9.05 -13.67
N GLN A 150 5.76 7.98 -12.88
CA GLN A 150 4.65 7.27 -12.28
C GLN A 150 4.07 8.06 -11.10
N SER A 151 2.82 7.79 -10.74
CA SER A 151 2.10 8.47 -9.66
C SER A 151 1.40 7.46 -8.74
N ILE A 152 0.85 7.93 -7.63
CA ILE A 152 -0.02 7.10 -6.78
C ILE A 152 -1.19 6.52 -7.59
N SER A 153 -1.77 7.32 -8.50
CA SER A 153 -2.86 6.88 -9.38
C SER A 153 -2.45 5.73 -10.31
N SER A 154 -1.27 5.81 -10.95
CA SER A 154 -0.82 4.73 -11.83
C SER A 154 -0.51 3.44 -11.06
N VAL A 155 -0.04 3.54 -9.82
CA VAL A 155 0.10 2.38 -8.93
C VAL A 155 -1.26 1.78 -8.57
N LEU A 156 -2.26 2.58 -8.22
CA LEU A 156 -3.62 2.11 -7.91
C LEU A 156 -4.26 1.38 -9.10
N ILE A 157 -4.16 1.97 -10.30
CA ILE A 157 -4.63 1.35 -11.55
C ILE A 157 -3.90 0.03 -11.80
N SER A 158 -2.58 -0.01 -11.59
CA SER A 158 -1.79 -1.24 -11.75
C SER A 158 -2.22 -2.32 -10.76
N ILE A 159 -2.52 -1.96 -9.51
CA ILE A 159 -3.06 -2.90 -8.51
C ILE A 159 -4.42 -3.43 -8.96
N GLN A 160 -5.34 -2.56 -9.40
CA GLN A 160 -6.66 -3.00 -9.87
C GLN A 160 -6.54 -3.94 -11.08
N SER A 161 -5.61 -3.68 -11.99
CA SER A 161 -5.38 -4.52 -13.18
C SER A 161 -4.91 -5.95 -12.88
N LEU A 162 -4.35 -6.20 -11.69
CA LEU A 162 -4.01 -7.57 -11.24
C LEU A 162 -5.25 -8.40 -10.87
N MET A 163 -6.38 -7.75 -10.57
CA MET A 163 -7.65 -8.38 -10.26
C MET A 163 -8.39 -8.75 -11.55
N THR A 164 -7.85 -9.74 -12.27
CA THR A 164 -8.38 -10.20 -13.57
C THR A 164 -9.50 -11.23 -13.40
N GLU A 165 -10.18 -11.59 -14.50
CA GLU A 165 -11.19 -12.66 -14.53
C GLU A 165 -10.62 -14.04 -14.20
N ASN A 166 -9.35 -14.29 -14.56
CA ASN A 166 -8.65 -15.56 -14.37
C ASN A 166 -7.28 -15.34 -13.69
N PRO A 167 -7.27 -14.95 -12.39
CA PRO A 167 -6.05 -14.62 -11.65
C PRO A 167 -5.08 -15.79 -11.47
N TYR A 168 -5.50 -17.03 -11.74
CA TYR A 168 -4.61 -18.20 -11.80
C TYR A 168 -3.41 -17.96 -12.73
N HIS A 169 -3.64 -17.31 -13.89
CA HIS A 169 -2.62 -17.08 -14.90
C HIS A 169 -1.62 -15.97 -14.54
N ASN A 170 -1.80 -15.29 -13.40
CA ASN A 170 -0.82 -14.31 -12.93
C ASN A 170 0.43 -14.97 -12.34
N GLU A 171 0.39 -16.27 -12.01
CA GLU A 171 1.55 -17.02 -11.52
C GLU A 171 2.48 -17.37 -12.70
N PRO A 172 3.80 -17.06 -12.64
CA PRO A 172 4.72 -17.33 -13.74
C PRO A 172 4.77 -18.80 -14.15
N GLY A 173 4.60 -19.08 -15.44
CA GLY A 173 4.60 -20.45 -15.96
C GLY A 173 3.26 -21.18 -15.81
N PHE A 174 2.19 -20.44 -15.47
CA PHE A 174 0.81 -20.94 -15.37
C PHE A 174 -0.12 -20.25 -16.39
N GLU A 175 0.44 -19.75 -17.50
CA GLU A 175 -0.33 -19.18 -18.61
C GLU A 175 -1.29 -20.22 -19.23
N GLN A 176 -0.95 -21.49 -19.11
CA GLN A 176 -1.83 -22.63 -19.42
C GLN A 176 -2.17 -23.38 -18.12
N GLU A 177 -3.41 -23.85 -18.01
CA GLU A 177 -3.83 -24.72 -16.90
C GLU A 177 -3.03 -26.03 -16.92
N ARG A 178 -2.58 -26.51 -15.75
CA ARG A 178 -1.88 -27.80 -15.65
C ARG A 178 -2.88 -28.95 -15.71
N HIS A 179 -4.01 -28.77 -15.04
CA HIS A 179 -5.15 -29.67 -15.09
C HIS A 179 -6.39 -28.89 -15.51
N PRO A 180 -7.26 -29.48 -16.36
CA PRO A 180 -8.50 -28.83 -16.75
C PRO A 180 -9.33 -28.41 -15.54
N GLY A 181 -9.67 -27.13 -15.47
CA GLY A 181 -10.50 -26.56 -14.39
C GLY A 181 -9.72 -25.98 -13.21
N ASP A 182 -8.38 -25.98 -13.25
CA ASP A 182 -7.57 -25.36 -12.20
C ASP A 182 -7.87 -23.86 -12.02
N SER A 183 -8.02 -23.09 -13.11
CA SER A 183 -8.36 -21.66 -13.02
C SER A 183 -9.77 -21.48 -12.46
N LYS A 184 -10.73 -22.30 -12.90
CA LYS A 184 -12.10 -22.26 -12.38
C LYS A 184 -12.14 -22.55 -10.88
N ASN A 185 -11.45 -23.57 -10.43
CA ASN A 185 -11.36 -23.92 -9.01
C ASN A 185 -10.72 -22.79 -8.20
N TYR A 186 -9.64 -22.19 -8.72
CA TYR A 186 -9.01 -21.02 -8.12
C TYR A 186 -9.99 -19.83 -8.01
N ASN A 187 -10.76 -19.56 -9.07
CA ASN A 187 -11.78 -18.51 -9.09
C ASN A 187 -12.87 -18.71 -8.03
N GLU A 188 -13.34 -19.93 -7.83
CA GLU A 188 -14.33 -20.21 -6.78
C GLU A 188 -13.77 -19.96 -5.39
N CYS A 189 -12.49 -20.27 -5.16
CA CYS A 189 -11.82 -19.98 -3.89
C CYS A 189 -11.71 -18.47 -3.66
N ILE A 190 -11.23 -17.73 -4.67
CA ILE A 190 -11.09 -16.27 -4.55
C ILE A 190 -12.45 -15.62 -4.36
N ARG A 191 -13.49 -16.03 -5.09
CA ARG A 191 -14.84 -15.47 -4.92
C ARG A 191 -15.40 -15.70 -3.52
N HIS A 192 -15.24 -16.91 -2.99
CA HIS A 192 -15.64 -17.20 -1.62
C HIS A 192 -14.92 -16.31 -0.61
N GLU A 193 -13.60 -16.19 -0.73
CA GLU A 193 -12.80 -15.36 0.19
C GLU A 193 -13.02 -13.85 0.00
N THR A 194 -13.37 -13.41 -1.21
CA THR A 194 -13.79 -12.03 -1.49
C THR A 194 -15.05 -11.70 -0.69
N ILE A 195 -16.11 -12.51 -0.80
CA ILE A 195 -17.35 -12.26 -0.06
C ILE A 195 -17.09 -12.38 1.45
N ARG A 196 -16.38 -13.42 1.89
CA ARG A 196 -16.12 -13.65 3.32
C ARG A 196 -15.26 -12.57 3.97
N VAL A 197 -14.13 -12.21 3.36
CA VAL A 197 -13.13 -11.32 3.97
C VAL A 197 -13.25 -9.91 3.43
N ALA A 198 -13.30 -9.74 2.12
CA ALA A 198 -13.30 -8.42 1.51
C ALA A 198 -14.68 -7.75 1.57
N VAL A 199 -15.76 -8.49 1.85
CA VAL A 199 -17.10 -7.92 2.09
C VAL A 199 -17.48 -8.05 3.57
N CYS A 200 -17.77 -9.26 4.06
CA CYS A 200 -18.29 -9.44 5.43
C CYS A 200 -17.31 -8.98 6.51
N ASP A 201 -16.07 -9.50 6.55
CA ASP A 201 -15.10 -9.11 7.60
C ASP A 201 -14.78 -7.59 7.56
N MET A 202 -14.79 -6.98 6.37
CA MET A 202 -14.59 -5.53 6.21
C MET A 202 -15.75 -4.71 6.78
N LEU A 203 -17.00 -5.09 6.48
CA LEU A 203 -18.21 -4.42 7.01
C LEU A 203 -18.40 -4.63 8.51
N GLU A 204 -18.03 -5.81 9.02
CA GLU A 204 -18.01 -6.12 10.45
C GLU A 204 -16.88 -5.37 11.21
N GLY A 205 -16.02 -4.63 10.50
CA GLY A 205 -14.95 -3.83 11.10
C GLY A 205 -13.78 -4.65 11.64
N LYS A 206 -13.59 -5.89 11.19
CA LYS A 206 -12.45 -6.74 11.58
C LYS A 206 -11.12 -6.22 11.02
N CYS A 207 -11.17 -5.38 9.99
CA CYS A 207 -10.01 -4.66 9.45
C CYS A 207 -10.10 -3.17 9.84
N PRO A 208 -9.07 -2.59 10.48
CA PRO A 208 -9.03 -1.16 10.75
C PRO A 208 -9.10 -0.35 9.45
N CYS A 209 -10.20 0.37 9.25
CA CYS A 209 -10.47 1.17 8.07
C CYS A 209 -10.86 2.60 8.49
N PRO A 210 -10.25 3.66 7.90
CA PRO A 210 -10.63 5.05 8.15
C PRO A 210 -12.13 5.30 7.91
N GLU A 211 -12.74 6.13 8.76
CA GLU A 211 -14.18 6.43 8.71
C GLU A 211 -14.66 6.89 7.32
N PRO A 212 -13.98 7.80 6.58
CA PRO A 212 -14.47 8.23 5.28
C PRO A 212 -14.53 7.09 4.26
N LEU A 213 -13.61 6.12 4.33
CA LEU A 213 -13.64 4.93 3.47
C LEU A 213 -14.73 3.94 3.90
N ARG A 214 -15.08 3.90 5.18
CA ARG A 214 -16.19 3.08 5.69
C ARG A 214 -17.55 3.55 5.15
N GLY A 215 -17.79 4.86 5.14
CA GLY A 215 -19.04 5.41 4.58
C GLY A 215 -19.21 5.09 3.09
N VAL A 216 -18.11 5.09 2.32
CA VAL A 216 -18.13 4.65 0.92
C VAL A 216 -18.47 3.16 0.82
N MET A 217 -17.82 2.33 1.65
CA MET A 217 -18.02 0.89 1.68
C MET A 217 -19.47 0.49 2.00
N GLU A 218 -20.07 1.10 3.03
CA GLU A 218 -21.46 0.86 3.42
C GLU A 218 -22.44 1.24 2.31
N LYS A 219 -22.22 2.38 1.65
CA LYS A 219 -23.03 2.80 0.49
C LYS A 219 -22.90 1.81 -0.67
N SER A 220 -21.67 1.47 -1.06
CA SER A 220 -21.43 0.53 -2.17
C SER A 220 -21.96 -0.87 -1.86
N PHE A 221 -21.88 -1.33 -0.60
CA PHE A 221 -22.43 -2.65 -0.22
C PHE A 221 -23.92 -2.76 -0.55
N MET A 222 -24.69 -1.70 -0.30
CA MET A 222 -26.12 -1.68 -0.64
C MET A 222 -26.37 -1.75 -2.15
N GLU A 223 -25.47 -1.17 -2.96
CA GLU A 223 -25.55 -1.23 -4.43
C GLU A 223 -25.23 -2.63 -4.98
N TYR A 224 -24.30 -3.36 -4.34
CA TYR A 224 -23.91 -4.73 -4.72
C TYR A 224 -24.70 -5.83 -4.00
N PHE A 225 -25.65 -5.49 -3.12
CA PHE A 225 -26.30 -6.47 -2.22
C PHE A 225 -26.93 -7.65 -2.98
N ASP A 226 -27.72 -7.34 -4.02
CA ASP A 226 -28.41 -8.35 -4.82
C ASP A 226 -27.42 -9.27 -5.56
N PHE A 227 -26.28 -8.72 -5.99
CA PHE A 227 -25.19 -9.50 -6.59
C PHE A 227 -24.61 -10.49 -5.58
N TYR A 228 -24.26 -10.06 -4.36
CA TYR A 228 -23.71 -10.96 -3.35
C TYR A 228 -24.70 -12.08 -2.99
N GLU A 229 -25.99 -11.73 -2.85
CA GLU A 229 -27.04 -12.68 -2.53
C GLU A 229 -27.19 -13.73 -3.64
N GLY A 230 -27.22 -13.30 -4.90
CA GLY A 230 -27.25 -14.18 -6.07
C GLY A 230 -26.03 -15.10 -6.13
N ALA A 231 -24.82 -14.52 -6.01
CA ALA A 231 -23.57 -15.26 -6.06
C ALA A 231 -23.48 -16.34 -4.97
N CYS A 232 -23.97 -16.07 -3.76
CA CYS A 232 -24.05 -17.04 -2.66
C CYS A 232 -25.11 -18.12 -2.95
N LYS A 233 -26.32 -17.74 -3.37
CA LYS A 233 -27.44 -18.67 -3.66
C LYS A 233 -27.07 -19.69 -4.73
N GLU A 234 -26.43 -19.26 -5.82
CA GLU A 234 -25.97 -20.13 -6.90
C GLU A 234 -24.97 -21.19 -6.42
N ARG A 235 -24.20 -20.90 -5.36
CA ARG A 235 -23.10 -21.73 -4.85
C ARG A 235 -23.44 -22.49 -3.58
N LEU A 236 -24.70 -22.46 -3.14
CA LEU A 236 -25.15 -23.26 -1.98
C LEU A 236 -24.89 -24.76 -2.15
N HIS A 237 -24.87 -25.27 -3.39
CA HIS A 237 -24.53 -26.66 -3.69
C HIS A 237 -23.09 -27.05 -3.29
N LEU A 238 -22.19 -26.06 -3.13
CA LEU A 238 -20.80 -26.26 -2.68
C LEU A 238 -20.66 -26.24 -1.15
N GLN A 239 -21.74 -25.99 -0.40
CA GLN A 239 -21.71 -25.90 1.06
C GLN A 239 -21.06 -27.13 1.69
N GLY A 240 -20.12 -26.90 2.61
CA GLY A 240 -19.44 -27.98 3.34
C GLY A 240 -18.36 -28.72 2.52
N GLN A 241 -18.26 -28.49 1.21
CA GLN A 241 -17.22 -29.07 0.38
C GLN A 241 -15.88 -28.40 0.64
N THR A 242 -14.79 -29.18 0.51
CA THR A 242 -13.44 -28.64 0.60
C THR A 242 -13.13 -27.92 -0.70
N MET A 243 -12.78 -26.63 -0.60
CA MET A 243 -12.30 -25.86 -1.74
C MET A 243 -11.09 -26.55 -2.36
N GLN A 244 -11.24 -26.97 -3.62
CA GLN A 244 -10.19 -27.65 -4.36
C GLN A 244 -9.19 -26.60 -4.83
N VAL A 245 -7.95 -26.69 -4.36
CA VAL A 245 -6.87 -25.87 -4.91
C VAL A 245 -5.72 -26.78 -5.25
N SER A 246 -5.17 -26.61 -6.46
CA SER A 246 -4.08 -27.45 -6.96
C SER A 246 -2.95 -27.53 -5.93
N SER A 247 -2.39 -28.72 -5.74
CA SER A 247 -1.36 -29.02 -4.71
C SER A 247 -0.07 -28.20 -4.83
N TRP A 248 0.07 -27.41 -5.90
CA TRP A 248 1.21 -26.55 -6.19
C TRP A 248 0.96 -25.07 -5.94
N GLN A 249 -0.27 -24.68 -5.62
CA GLN A 249 -0.59 -23.30 -5.25
C GLN A 249 -0.48 -23.10 -3.73
N PRO A 250 0.08 -21.97 -3.26
CA PRO A 250 0.05 -21.53 -1.85
C PRO A 250 -1.35 -21.37 -1.24
N CYS A 251 -2.40 -21.69 -1.99
CA CYS A 251 -3.74 -21.91 -1.49
C CYS A 251 -3.91 -23.29 -0.81
N HIS A 252 -2.83 -24.03 -0.56
CA HIS A 252 -2.82 -25.22 0.30
C HIS A 252 -3.43 -24.98 1.70
N ASP A 253 -3.59 -23.72 2.10
CA ASP A 253 -4.19 -23.29 3.36
C ASP A 253 -5.60 -22.68 3.22
N LEU A 254 -6.18 -22.68 2.01
CA LEU A 254 -7.62 -22.43 1.79
C LEU A 254 -8.44 -23.72 1.93
N ILE A 255 -7.95 -24.70 2.69
CA ILE A 255 -8.73 -25.86 3.15
C ILE A 255 -9.73 -25.34 4.19
N ARG A 256 -10.73 -24.61 3.70
CA ARG A 256 -11.92 -24.23 4.45
C ARG A 256 -13.10 -24.80 3.70
N ARG A 257 -14.08 -25.27 4.48
CA ARG A 257 -15.37 -25.65 3.93
C ARG A 257 -16.06 -24.38 3.43
N ALA A 258 -16.66 -24.43 2.26
CA ALA A 258 -17.47 -23.31 1.80
C ALA A 258 -18.65 -23.10 2.77
N GLN A 259 -18.84 -21.85 3.22
CA GLN A 259 -19.85 -21.45 4.21
C GLN A 259 -20.77 -20.36 3.68
N PHE A 260 -21.34 -20.55 2.49
CA PHE A 260 -22.20 -19.55 1.84
C PHE A 260 -23.48 -19.22 2.64
N ASN A 261 -23.98 -20.15 3.47
CA ASN A 261 -25.11 -19.86 4.37
C ASN A 261 -24.78 -18.80 5.43
N ASP A 262 -23.55 -18.78 5.94
CA ASP A 262 -23.14 -17.83 6.97
C ASP A 262 -22.99 -16.42 6.38
N LEU A 263 -22.64 -16.33 5.09
CA LEU A 263 -22.48 -15.08 4.34
C LEU A 263 -23.83 -14.39 4.04
N LEU A 264 -24.90 -15.16 3.85
CA LEU A 264 -26.26 -14.61 3.69
C LEU A 264 -26.81 -13.98 4.99
N GLY A 265 -26.18 -14.24 6.14
CA GLY A 265 -26.56 -13.71 7.44
C GLY A 265 -26.17 -12.24 7.68
N CYS A 266 -25.31 -11.66 6.85
CA CYS A 266 -24.70 -10.33 7.06
C CYS A 266 -25.68 -9.14 6.95
N LYS A 267 -26.99 -9.40 6.78
CA LYS A 267 -28.06 -8.38 6.69
C LYS A 267 -28.83 -8.15 8.01
N LYS A 268 -28.49 -8.86 9.10
CA LYS A 268 -29.20 -8.75 10.38
C LYS A 268 -28.42 -7.97 11.43
#